data_AF-A0AAV9GI16-F1
#
_entry.id   AF-A0AAV9GI16-F1
#
_cell.length_a   1.000
_cell.length_b   1.000
_cell.length_c   1.000
_cell.angle_alpha   90.00
_cell.angle_beta   90.00
_cell.angle_gamma   90.00
#
_symmetry.space_group_name_H-M   'P 1'
#
loop_
_entity.id
_entity.type
_entity.pdbx_description
1 polymer ?
#
loop_
_entity_poly.entity_id
_entity_poly.type
_entity_poly.pdbx_seq_one_letter_code
_entity_poly.pdbx_strand_id
1 'polypeptide(L)'
;MMNRALSIRSSNRSSGASTHSHGSSSTHAAPSRRGFSLSSLRGTIQPELSKRLFRLIKSANNLVSAHETAAKERISIATQLSEWGEQTNDEAISDVSDKVGVILSEMGEQEDTYAHALDDSRGTLKTIRNTEKSVQPSRDGRNKIADEIAKIKAKEPESTKLVVLEQELVRAEAENLVAEAQLTNITRQKLKEAYQAEFIATVERAEKQIILARHGLRLLQLLDDTPVVPGNARPRYENASQARQILNDAEDDLKDWRLPDGLLSTEGSEDGNFTTAGQSTPRQTQRQRSPKSPDGGSVTGGAQNGGGGVAEGKAAEIGA
;
A
#
# COMPACT_ATOMS: atom_id res chain seq x y z
N MET A 1 29.46 3.63 12.66
CA MET A 1 29.09 2.50 13.54
C MET A 1 27.62 2.19 13.30
N MET A 2 27.30 1.01 12.77
CA MET A 2 25.92 0.59 12.51
C MET A 2 25.50 -0.39 13.61
N ASN A 3 24.73 0.10 14.58
CA ASN A 3 24.09 -0.73 15.60
C ASN A 3 22.96 -1.51 14.92
N ARG A 4 23.30 -2.68 14.37
CA ARG A 4 22.32 -3.61 13.80
C ARG A 4 21.96 -4.64 14.89
N ALA A 5 20.73 -4.51 15.39
CA ALA A 5 19.98 -5.43 16.25
C ALA A 5 20.31 -5.44 17.75
N LEU A 6 19.50 -4.71 18.53
CA LEU A 6 18.98 -5.21 19.80
C LEU A 6 17.70 -5.99 19.45
N SER A 7 17.81 -7.31 19.32
CA SER A 7 16.62 -8.15 19.14
C SER A 7 15.86 -8.20 20.47
N ILE A 8 14.58 -7.82 20.45
CA ILE A 8 13.65 -7.99 21.59
C ILE A 8 13.41 -9.48 21.90
N ARG A 9 13.90 -10.40 21.05
CA ARG A 9 13.76 -11.85 21.21
C ARG A 9 15.08 -12.62 21.06
N SER A 10 16.24 -12.06 21.46
CA SER A 10 17.49 -12.84 21.50
C SER A 10 17.89 -13.22 22.93
N SER A 11 17.29 -14.31 23.42
CA SER A 11 17.95 -15.19 24.39
C SER A 11 17.81 -16.64 23.95
N ASN A 12 18.93 -17.17 23.46
CA ASN A 12 19.31 -18.58 23.52
C ASN A 12 18.65 -19.59 22.55
N ARG A 13 19.42 -19.99 21.52
CA ARG A 13 19.67 -21.40 21.17
C ARG A 13 20.83 -21.52 20.17
N SER A 14 21.98 -21.90 20.68
CA SER A 14 23.15 -22.37 19.93
C SER A 14 23.46 -23.82 20.32
N SER A 15 23.31 -24.75 19.38
CA SER A 15 23.96 -26.08 19.27
C SER A 15 23.11 -26.92 18.31
N GLY A 16 23.56 -27.55 17.24
CA GLY A 16 24.88 -27.79 16.66
C GLY A 16 24.75 -29.02 15.74
N ALA A 17 25.50 -29.02 14.62
CA ALA A 17 25.90 -30.20 13.79
C ALA A 17 24.78 -31.08 13.18
N SER A 18 24.88 -31.74 12.02
CA SER A 18 25.88 -31.88 10.95
C SER A 18 25.24 -32.74 9.84
N THR A 19 25.59 -32.47 8.59
CA THR A 19 25.72 -33.37 7.40
C THR A 19 25.17 -34.81 7.45
N HIS A 20 24.50 -35.26 6.38
CA HIS A 20 24.93 -36.37 5.49
C HIS A 20 24.06 -36.49 4.22
N SER A 21 24.70 -37.05 3.19
CA SER A 21 24.37 -37.19 1.76
C SER A 21 23.64 -38.48 1.38
N HIS A 22 22.92 -38.46 0.23
CA HIS A 22 22.79 -39.52 -0.80
C HIS A 22 22.04 -38.88 -2.00
N GLY A 23 22.23 -39.16 -3.29
CA GLY A 23 22.90 -40.23 -4.00
C GLY A 23 22.03 -40.66 -5.21
N SER A 24 22.34 -40.11 -6.40
CA SER A 24 22.06 -40.55 -7.79
C SER A 24 20.64 -40.90 -8.31
N SER A 25 20.29 -40.35 -9.49
CA SER A 25 20.03 -41.14 -10.72
C SER A 25 19.93 -40.25 -11.96
N SER A 26 20.63 -40.65 -13.02
CA SER A 26 20.74 -40.05 -14.35
C SER A 26 19.59 -40.41 -15.30
N THR A 27 19.16 -39.48 -16.17
CA THR A 27 18.77 -39.78 -17.56
C THR A 27 18.82 -38.53 -18.44
N HIS A 28 19.25 -38.75 -19.68
CA HIS A 28 19.61 -37.79 -20.73
C HIS A 28 18.48 -36.88 -21.23
N ALA A 29 18.77 -35.58 -21.43
CA ALA A 29 18.15 -34.74 -22.46
C ALA A 29 19.06 -33.54 -22.81
N ALA A 30 19.11 -33.21 -24.11
CA ALA A 30 20.08 -32.35 -24.78
C ALA A 30 20.16 -30.88 -24.29
N PRO A 31 21.32 -30.20 -24.46
CA PRO A 31 21.49 -28.81 -24.04
C PRO A 31 20.88 -27.85 -25.07
N SER A 32 19.69 -27.34 -24.77
CA SER A 32 19.16 -26.13 -25.40
C SER A 32 20.08 -24.96 -25.09
N ARG A 33 20.77 -24.44 -26.12
CA ARG A 33 21.54 -23.19 -26.06
C ARG A 33 20.59 -22.02 -25.76
N ARG A 34 20.33 -21.76 -24.48
CA ARG A 34 19.74 -20.49 -24.02
C ARG A 34 20.77 -19.39 -24.24
N GLY A 35 20.55 -18.57 -25.27
CA GLY A 35 21.29 -17.34 -25.49
C GLY A 35 21.23 -16.47 -24.24
N PHE A 36 22.40 -15.99 -23.80
CA PHE A 36 22.50 -14.97 -22.78
C PHE A 36 21.80 -13.70 -23.29
N SER A 37 20.61 -13.40 -22.78
CA SER A 37 19.99 -12.11 -23.06
C SER A 37 20.74 -11.04 -22.25
N LEU A 38 21.54 -10.23 -22.95
CA LEU A 38 22.22 -9.04 -22.41
C LEU A 38 21.23 -7.90 -22.09
N SER A 39 19.93 -8.18 -22.02
CA SER A 39 18.90 -7.21 -21.61
C SER A 39 18.92 -6.91 -20.11
N SER A 40 19.66 -7.68 -19.31
CA SER A 40 19.84 -7.42 -17.87
C SER A 40 20.91 -6.35 -17.55
N LEU A 41 21.71 -5.89 -18.53
CA LEU A 41 22.78 -4.92 -18.29
C LEU A 41 22.34 -3.46 -18.44
N ARG A 42 21.09 -3.20 -18.85
CA ARG A 42 20.50 -1.84 -18.82
C ARG A 42 19.97 -1.42 -17.44
N GLY A 43 20.11 -2.26 -16.42
CA GLY A 43 19.68 -1.96 -15.04
C GLY A 43 20.71 -1.24 -14.16
N THR A 44 21.88 -0.87 -14.68
CA THR A 44 23.02 -0.52 -13.81
C THR A 44 23.11 0.93 -13.36
N ILE A 45 22.36 1.88 -13.93
CA ILE A 45 22.46 3.30 -13.52
C ILE A 45 21.25 3.74 -12.70
N GLN A 46 20.83 2.90 -11.75
CA GLN A 46 20.04 3.40 -10.62
C GLN A 46 21.00 3.67 -9.45
N PRO A 47 20.89 4.82 -8.78
CA PRO A 47 21.69 5.14 -7.60
C PRO A 47 21.61 4.04 -6.56
N GLU A 48 22.72 3.78 -5.87
CA GLU A 48 22.84 2.67 -4.92
C GLU A 48 21.79 2.77 -3.79
N LEU A 49 21.55 3.98 -3.28
CA LEU A 49 20.57 4.27 -2.25
C LEU A 49 19.13 4.00 -2.74
N SER A 50 18.80 4.43 -3.95
CA SER A 50 17.50 4.21 -4.60
C SER A 50 17.25 2.72 -4.88
N LYS A 51 18.30 1.93 -5.15
CA LYS A 51 18.20 0.47 -5.31
C LYS A 51 17.81 -0.21 -4.00
N ARG A 52 18.31 0.26 -2.85
CA ARG A 52 17.97 -0.32 -1.53
C ARG A 52 16.50 -0.04 -1.19
N LEU A 53 16.06 1.20 -1.31
CA LEU A 53 14.67 1.57 -1.03
C LEU A 53 13.70 0.92 -2.03
N PHE A 54 14.11 0.76 -3.29
CA PHE A 54 13.32 0.00 -4.27
C PHE A 54 13.11 -1.46 -3.84
N ARG A 55 14.16 -2.14 -3.33
CA ARG A 55 14.01 -3.51 -2.80
C ARG A 55 13.05 -3.54 -1.63
N LEU A 56 13.12 -2.58 -0.71
CA LEU A 56 12.19 -2.47 0.42
C LEU A 56 10.74 -2.34 -0.08
N ILE A 57 10.47 -1.42 -1.01
CA ILE A 57 9.13 -1.22 -1.61
C ILE A 57 8.62 -2.48 -2.31
N LYS A 58 9.51 -3.25 -2.94
CA LYS A 58 9.17 -4.53 -3.57
C LYS A 58 8.80 -5.58 -2.52
N SER A 59 9.59 -5.70 -1.45
CA SER A 59 9.27 -6.60 -0.34
C SER A 59 7.95 -6.23 0.34
N ALA A 60 7.67 -4.94 0.55
CA ALA A 60 6.39 -4.46 1.06
C ALA A 60 5.21 -4.85 0.15
N ASN A 61 5.39 -4.80 -1.18
CA ASN A 61 4.36 -5.27 -2.12
C ASN A 61 4.05 -6.77 -1.95
N ASN A 62 5.08 -7.58 -1.73
CA ASN A 62 4.87 -9.01 -1.50
C ASN A 62 4.10 -9.26 -0.20
N LEU A 63 4.33 -8.43 0.83
CA LEU A 63 3.59 -8.48 2.08
C LEU A 63 2.12 -8.11 1.87
N VAL A 64 1.84 -7.01 1.16
CA VAL A 64 0.46 -6.63 0.76
C VAL A 64 -0.26 -7.80 0.09
N SER A 65 0.33 -8.37 -0.96
CA SER A 65 -0.28 -9.50 -1.68
C SER A 65 -0.47 -10.74 -0.81
N ALA A 66 0.40 -10.97 0.18
CA ALA A 66 0.23 -12.08 1.13
C ALA A 66 -0.99 -11.86 2.04
N HIS A 67 -1.23 -10.63 2.49
CA HIS A 67 -2.40 -10.28 3.29
C HIS A 67 -3.70 -10.30 2.47
N GLU A 68 -3.70 -9.79 1.24
CA GLU A 68 -4.83 -9.92 0.30
C GLU A 68 -5.19 -11.40 0.04
N THR A 69 -4.18 -12.26 -0.08
CA THR A 69 -4.39 -13.69 -0.27
C THR A 69 -4.95 -14.31 1.02
N ALA A 70 -4.39 -13.99 2.18
CA ALA A 70 -4.88 -14.48 3.46
C ALA A 70 -6.34 -14.08 3.72
N ALA A 71 -6.74 -12.85 3.36
CA ALA A 71 -8.12 -12.37 3.43
C ALA A 71 -9.07 -13.25 2.61
N LYS A 72 -8.74 -13.48 1.33
CA LYS A 72 -9.54 -14.33 0.42
C LYS A 72 -9.64 -15.77 0.89
N GLU A 73 -8.53 -16.36 1.32
CA GLU A 73 -8.51 -17.72 1.85
C GLU A 73 -9.35 -17.82 3.13
N ARG A 74 -9.31 -16.80 4.00
CA ARG A 74 -10.11 -16.76 5.22
C ARG A 74 -11.61 -16.79 4.93
N ILE A 75 -12.07 -16.00 3.96
CA ILE A 75 -13.47 -15.97 3.51
C ILE A 75 -13.86 -17.31 2.86
N SER A 76 -12.98 -17.87 2.02
CA SER A 76 -13.20 -19.19 1.41
C SER A 76 -13.38 -20.29 2.47
N ILE A 77 -12.52 -20.30 3.49
CA ILE A 77 -12.61 -21.22 4.64
C ILE A 77 -13.92 -21.02 5.40
N ALA A 78 -14.36 -19.77 5.59
CA ALA A 78 -15.61 -19.46 6.25
C ALA A 78 -16.82 -20.07 5.52
N THR A 79 -16.89 -19.90 4.20
CA THR A 79 -17.96 -20.49 3.37
C THR A 79 -17.94 -22.01 3.45
N GLN A 80 -16.76 -22.63 3.29
CA GLN A 80 -16.62 -24.09 3.36
C GLN A 80 -17.02 -24.66 4.73
N LEU A 81 -16.76 -23.92 5.81
CA LEU A 81 -17.14 -24.31 7.16
C LEU A 81 -18.67 -24.35 7.32
N SER A 82 -19.37 -23.31 6.86
CA SER A 82 -20.84 -23.25 6.90
C SER A 82 -21.46 -24.36 6.05
N GLU A 83 -20.97 -24.56 4.82
CA GLU A 83 -21.45 -25.61 3.91
C GLU A 83 -21.24 -27.02 4.49
N TRP A 84 -20.08 -27.28 5.10
CA TRP A 84 -19.81 -28.55 5.76
C TRP A 84 -20.73 -28.77 6.96
N GLY A 85 -20.95 -27.73 7.77
CA GLY A 85 -21.80 -27.77 8.95
C GLY A 85 -23.24 -28.16 8.64
N GLU A 86 -23.80 -27.60 7.57
CA GLU A 86 -25.16 -27.93 7.10
C GLU A 86 -25.30 -29.42 6.76
N GLN A 87 -24.26 -30.04 6.18
CA GLN A 87 -24.27 -31.45 5.76
C GLN A 87 -24.19 -32.45 6.93
N THR A 88 -23.86 -31.99 8.15
CA THR A 88 -23.73 -32.88 9.32
C THR A 88 -25.07 -33.43 9.80
N ASN A 89 -26.19 -32.82 9.40
CA ASN A 89 -27.54 -33.10 9.94
C ASN A 89 -27.62 -32.96 11.48
N ASP A 90 -26.71 -32.21 12.10
CA ASP A 90 -26.74 -31.83 13.50
C ASP A 90 -27.07 -30.34 13.58
N GLU A 91 -28.24 -30.02 14.16
CA GLU A 91 -28.73 -28.64 14.24
C GLU A 91 -27.77 -27.70 14.98
N ALA A 92 -27.08 -28.20 16.02
CA ALA A 92 -26.15 -27.40 16.81
C ALA A 92 -24.87 -27.13 16.03
N ILE A 93 -24.32 -28.16 15.35
CA ILE A 93 -23.13 -28.00 14.52
C ILE A 93 -23.43 -27.07 13.34
N SER A 94 -24.58 -27.24 12.68
CA SER A 94 -25.01 -26.40 11.57
C SER A 94 -25.12 -24.94 11.98
N ASP A 95 -25.81 -24.61 13.07
CA ASP A 95 -25.95 -23.20 13.48
C ASP A 95 -24.62 -22.59 13.95
N VAL A 96 -23.86 -23.29 14.79
CA VAL A 96 -22.58 -22.77 15.32
C VAL A 96 -21.54 -22.58 14.22
N SER A 97 -21.40 -23.55 13.31
CA SER A 97 -20.46 -23.44 12.19
C SER A 97 -20.81 -22.29 11.25
N ASP A 98 -22.10 -22.05 10.99
CA ASP A 98 -22.58 -20.90 10.21
C ASP A 98 -22.17 -19.57 10.86
N LYS A 99 -22.43 -19.41 12.18
CA LYS A 99 -22.05 -18.17 12.88
C LYS A 99 -20.54 -18.00 13.03
N VAL A 100 -19.78 -19.09 13.21
CA VAL A 100 -18.32 -19.05 13.17
C VAL A 100 -17.83 -18.64 11.78
N GLY A 101 -18.49 -19.11 10.72
CA GLY A 101 -18.28 -18.66 9.34
C GLY A 101 -18.41 -17.13 9.24
N VAL A 102 -19.46 -16.53 9.78
CA VAL A 102 -19.62 -15.06 9.79
C VAL A 102 -18.44 -14.36 10.47
N ILE A 103 -18.01 -14.82 11.65
CA ILE A 103 -16.84 -14.27 12.35
C ILE A 103 -15.57 -14.41 11.50
N LEU A 104 -15.35 -15.57 10.87
CA LEU A 104 -14.18 -15.80 10.03
C LEU A 104 -14.18 -14.91 8.79
N SER A 105 -15.33 -14.71 8.15
CA SER A 105 -15.49 -13.80 7.01
C SER A 105 -15.14 -12.37 7.40
N GLU A 106 -15.65 -11.87 8.52
CA GLU A 106 -15.33 -10.54 9.04
C GLU A 106 -13.82 -10.41 9.36
N MET A 107 -13.19 -11.46 9.93
CA MET A 107 -11.72 -11.47 10.11
C MET A 107 -10.97 -11.37 8.77
N GLY A 108 -11.54 -11.89 7.69
CA GLY A 108 -11.01 -11.76 6.33
C GLY A 108 -11.16 -10.34 5.78
N GLU A 109 -12.30 -9.70 5.98
CA GLU A 109 -12.54 -8.31 5.56
C GLU A 109 -11.62 -7.31 6.31
N GLN A 110 -11.40 -7.52 7.60
CA GLN A 110 -10.42 -6.74 8.38
C GLN A 110 -8.99 -6.95 7.87
N GLU A 111 -8.66 -8.14 7.39
CA GLU A 111 -7.34 -8.45 6.81
C GLU A 111 -7.13 -7.73 5.46
N ASP A 112 -8.17 -7.65 4.63
CA ASP A 112 -8.14 -6.92 3.36
C ASP A 112 -7.99 -5.41 3.57
N THR A 113 -8.74 -4.87 4.53
CA THR A 113 -8.61 -3.46 4.96
C THR A 113 -7.18 -3.14 5.42
N TYR A 114 -6.56 -4.04 6.19
CA TYR A 114 -5.15 -3.89 6.59
C TYR A 114 -4.18 -3.96 5.41
N ALA A 115 -4.43 -4.85 4.43
CA ALA A 115 -3.62 -4.93 3.22
C ALA A 115 -3.63 -3.61 2.43
N HIS A 116 -4.79 -2.94 2.34
CA HIS A 116 -4.91 -1.60 1.75
C HIS A 116 -4.09 -0.55 2.50
N ALA A 117 -4.16 -0.52 3.84
CA ALA A 117 -3.37 0.41 4.64
C ALA A 117 -1.85 0.18 4.50
N LEU A 118 -1.41 -1.07 4.35
CA LEU A 118 -0.02 -1.40 4.02
C LEU A 118 0.38 -0.88 2.63
N ASP A 119 -0.50 -0.91 1.64
CA ASP A 119 -0.19 -0.36 0.32
C ASP A 119 -0.10 1.18 0.33
N ASP A 120 -0.90 1.85 1.17
CA ASP A 120 -0.81 3.30 1.39
C ASP A 120 0.51 3.71 2.06
N SER A 121 0.92 3.00 3.12
CA SER A 121 2.26 3.14 3.74
C SER A 121 3.36 2.96 2.70
N ARG A 122 3.25 1.91 1.88
CA ARG A 122 4.18 1.64 0.77
C ARG A 122 4.16 2.76 -0.28
N GLY A 123 3.00 3.35 -0.57
CA GLY A 123 2.84 4.51 -1.43
C GLY A 123 3.68 5.69 -0.94
N THR A 124 3.65 5.95 0.37
CA THR A 124 4.46 6.98 1.02
C THR A 124 5.97 6.71 0.87
N LEU A 125 6.43 5.45 0.99
CA LEU A 125 7.83 5.07 0.73
C LEU A 125 8.25 5.29 -0.74
N LYS A 126 7.34 5.11 -1.70
CA LYS A 126 7.62 5.42 -3.12
C LYS A 126 7.93 6.91 -3.31
N THR A 127 7.29 7.80 -2.55
CA THR A 127 7.57 9.24 -2.58
C THR A 127 9.02 9.52 -2.20
N ILE A 128 9.52 8.93 -1.12
CA ILE A 128 10.93 9.05 -0.69
C ILE A 128 11.88 8.63 -1.82
N ARG A 129 11.63 7.45 -2.42
CA ARG A 129 12.45 6.94 -3.54
C ARG A 129 12.42 7.89 -4.75
N ASN A 130 11.26 8.47 -5.06
CA ASN A 130 11.11 9.39 -6.19
C ASN A 130 11.89 10.68 -5.96
N THR A 131 11.82 11.25 -4.74
CA THR A 131 12.62 12.41 -4.34
C THR A 131 14.11 12.11 -4.41
N GLU A 132 14.53 10.93 -3.95
CA GLU A 132 15.93 10.52 -4.03
C GLU A 132 16.43 10.41 -5.47
N LYS A 133 15.57 9.89 -6.36
CA LYS A 133 15.84 9.82 -7.80
C LYS A 133 15.94 11.22 -8.43
N SER A 134 15.11 12.18 -8.02
CA SER A 134 15.13 13.55 -8.57
C SER A 134 16.34 14.37 -8.14
N VAL A 135 17.03 13.98 -7.06
CA VAL A 135 18.24 14.66 -6.55
C VAL A 135 19.50 14.20 -7.30
N GLN A 136 19.48 13.05 -7.96
CA GLN A 136 20.65 12.49 -8.66
C GLN A 136 21.24 13.39 -9.73
N PRO A 137 20.44 14.05 -10.60
CA PRO A 137 21.00 14.96 -11.61
C PRO A 137 21.84 16.07 -10.99
N SER A 138 21.49 16.56 -9.80
CA SER A 138 22.27 17.57 -9.09
C SER A 138 23.62 17.01 -8.59
N ARG A 139 23.61 15.80 -8.03
CA ARG A 139 24.85 15.08 -7.64
C ARG A 139 25.76 14.82 -8.83
N ASP A 140 25.20 14.30 -9.92
CA ASP A 140 25.93 13.95 -11.14
C ASP A 140 26.49 15.20 -11.81
N GLY A 141 25.72 16.30 -11.86
CA GLY A 141 26.16 17.59 -12.39
C GLY A 141 27.36 18.16 -11.63
N ARG A 142 27.29 18.17 -10.29
CA ARG A 142 28.40 18.60 -9.43
C ARG A 142 29.66 17.75 -9.65
N ASN A 143 29.51 16.42 -9.67
CA ASN A 143 30.63 15.50 -9.89
C ASN A 143 31.27 15.69 -11.27
N LYS A 144 30.44 15.87 -12.31
CA LYS A 144 30.92 16.09 -13.68
C LYS A 144 31.78 17.36 -13.80
N ILE A 145 31.34 18.46 -13.20
CA ILE A 145 32.10 19.72 -13.20
C ILE A 145 33.42 19.55 -12.43
N ALA A 146 33.40 18.86 -11.28
CA ALA A 146 34.60 18.57 -10.51
C ALA A 146 35.62 17.71 -11.30
N ASP A 147 35.15 16.70 -12.03
CA ASP A 147 36.00 15.86 -12.89
C ASP A 147 36.59 16.65 -14.07
N GLU A 148 35.81 17.56 -14.68
CA GLU A 148 36.27 18.45 -15.74
C GLU A 148 37.36 19.41 -15.26
N ILE A 149 37.20 19.97 -14.05
CA ILE A 149 38.22 20.79 -13.39
C ILE A 149 39.49 19.97 -13.16
N ALA A 150 39.38 18.78 -12.58
CA ALA A 150 40.55 17.92 -12.32
C ALA A 150 41.30 17.56 -13.61
N LYS A 151 40.56 17.28 -14.69
CA LYS A 151 41.13 16.96 -16.00
C LYS A 151 41.86 18.14 -16.63
N ILE A 152 41.29 19.36 -16.56
CA ILE A 152 41.94 20.57 -17.10
C ILE A 152 43.13 20.95 -16.24
N LYS A 153 43.02 20.92 -14.90
CA LYS A 153 44.14 21.14 -13.97
C LYS A 153 45.34 20.24 -14.27
N ALA A 154 45.10 18.97 -14.60
CA ALA A 154 46.17 18.01 -14.90
C ALA A 154 46.85 18.24 -16.27
N LYS A 155 46.17 18.85 -17.24
CA LYS A 155 46.69 19.03 -18.61
C LYS A 155 47.17 20.45 -18.90
N GLU A 156 46.43 21.44 -18.44
CA GLU A 156 46.57 22.86 -18.77
C GLU A 156 46.28 23.70 -17.51
N PRO A 157 47.21 23.76 -16.55
CA PRO A 157 46.98 24.43 -15.26
C PRO A 157 46.73 25.94 -15.39
N GLU A 158 47.26 26.58 -16.45
CA GLU A 158 47.10 28.02 -16.73
C GLU A 158 45.88 28.34 -17.60
N SER A 159 44.97 27.38 -17.81
CA SER A 159 43.80 27.58 -18.68
C SER A 159 42.80 28.55 -18.07
N THR A 160 42.41 29.60 -18.81
CA THR A 160 41.39 30.57 -18.37
C THR A 160 40.00 29.96 -18.16
N LYS A 161 39.74 28.77 -18.76
CA LYS A 161 38.51 28.00 -18.57
C LYS A 161 38.35 27.47 -17.14
N LEU A 162 39.45 27.33 -16.41
CA LEU A 162 39.47 26.81 -15.05
C LEU A 162 38.72 27.73 -14.09
N VAL A 163 38.88 29.04 -14.22
CA VAL A 163 38.16 30.05 -13.41
C VAL A 163 36.64 29.97 -13.62
N VAL A 164 36.20 29.76 -14.86
CA VAL A 164 34.77 29.62 -15.20
C VAL A 164 34.21 28.35 -14.58
N LEU A 165 34.88 27.21 -14.75
CA LEU A 165 34.44 25.93 -14.20
C LEU A 165 34.44 25.93 -12.67
N GLU A 166 35.39 26.60 -12.02
CA GLU A 166 35.39 26.75 -10.56
C GLU A 166 34.18 27.54 -10.07
N GLN A 167 33.80 28.62 -10.77
CA GLN A 167 32.59 29.38 -10.44
C GLN A 167 31.32 28.54 -10.69
N GLU A 168 31.28 27.75 -11.76
CA GLU A 168 30.19 26.80 -12.03
C GLU A 168 30.12 25.70 -10.96
N LEU A 169 31.26 25.23 -10.46
CA LEU A 169 31.30 24.25 -9.37
C LEU A 169 30.71 24.82 -8.09
N VAL A 170 31.07 26.04 -7.69
CA VAL A 170 30.49 26.70 -6.50
C VAL A 170 28.96 26.80 -6.62
N ARG A 171 28.46 27.14 -7.81
CA ARG A 171 27.02 27.16 -8.07
C ARG A 171 26.39 25.77 -7.95
N ALA A 172 26.98 24.76 -8.59
CA ALA A 172 26.49 23.39 -8.56
C ALA A 172 26.53 22.79 -7.14
N GLU A 173 27.52 23.16 -6.32
CA GLU A 173 27.60 22.78 -4.91
C GLU A 173 26.47 23.39 -4.08
N ALA A 174 26.17 24.68 -4.28
CA ALA A 174 25.04 25.33 -3.61
C ALA A 174 23.70 24.69 -3.99
N GLU A 175 23.47 24.42 -5.27
CA GLU A 175 22.26 23.73 -5.76
C GLU A 175 22.16 22.30 -5.17
N ASN A 176 23.27 21.56 -5.11
CA ASN A 176 23.31 20.23 -4.51
C ASN A 176 23.06 20.26 -2.99
N LEU A 177 23.58 21.26 -2.26
CA LEU A 177 23.31 21.42 -0.83
C LEU A 177 21.82 21.62 -0.54
N VAL A 178 21.13 22.44 -1.34
CA VAL A 178 19.69 22.66 -1.22
C VAL A 178 18.92 21.36 -1.53
N ALA A 179 19.29 20.66 -2.60
CA ALA A 179 18.64 19.40 -2.99
C ALA A 179 18.81 18.30 -1.92
N GLU A 180 19.98 18.17 -1.31
CA GLU A 180 20.24 17.21 -0.23
C GLU A 180 19.50 17.56 1.07
N ALA A 181 19.39 18.84 1.40
CA ALA A 181 18.61 19.30 2.54
C ALA A 181 17.12 18.97 2.35
N GLN A 182 16.58 19.22 1.14
CA GLN A 182 15.21 18.86 0.78
C GLN A 182 14.98 17.35 0.85
N LEU A 183 15.89 16.54 0.30
CA LEU A 183 15.81 15.08 0.39
C LEU A 183 15.73 14.60 1.83
N THR A 184 16.59 15.15 2.69
CA THR A 184 16.66 14.80 4.10
C THR A 184 15.36 15.14 4.83
N ASN A 185 14.82 16.33 4.61
CA ASN A 185 13.58 16.77 5.25
C ASN A 185 12.39 15.91 4.80
N ILE A 186 12.24 15.69 3.49
CA ILE A 186 11.18 14.86 2.93
C ILE A 186 11.30 13.41 3.43
N THR A 187 12.51 12.87 3.48
CA THR A 187 12.74 11.50 3.95
C THR A 187 12.33 11.34 5.41
N ARG A 188 12.70 12.28 6.29
CA ARG A 188 12.28 12.23 7.71
C ARG A 188 10.77 12.31 7.85
N GLN A 189 10.14 13.27 7.16
CA GLN A 189 8.70 13.48 7.22
C GLN A 189 7.95 12.24 6.72
N LYS A 190 8.28 11.76 5.52
CA LYS A 190 7.57 10.65 4.88
C LYS A 190 7.87 9.30 5.51
N LEU A 191 9.05 9.11 6.10
CA LEU A 191 9.35 7.91 6.88
C LEU A 191 8.48 7.83 8.13
N LYS A 192 8.35 8.95 8.86
CA LYS A 192 7.46 9.03 10.03
C LYS A 192 6.02 8.77 9.63
N GLU A 193 5.54 9.43 8.57
CA GLU A 193 4.19 9.28 8.04
C GLU A 193 3.87 7.83 7.63
N ALA A 194 4.76 7.18 6.86
CA ALA A 194 4.56 5.81 6.39
C ALA A 194 4.39 4.83 7.55
N TYR A 195 5.34 4.83 8.49
CA TYR A 195 5.31 3.89 9.61
C TYR A 195 4.29 4.25 10.68
N GLN A 196 3.94 5.52 10.84
CA GLN A 196 2.82 5.91 11.69
C GLN A 196 1.51 5.31 11.15
N ALA A 197 1.24 5.45 9.85
CA ALA A 197 0.06 4.85 9.23
C ALA A 197 0.04 3.31 9.36
N GLU A 198 1.17 2.65 9.07
CA GLU A 198 1.30 1.19 9.18
C GLU A 198 1.08 0.69 10.62
N PHE A 199 1.66 1.36 11.62
CA PHE A 199 1.49 0.94 13.02
C PHE A 199 0.08 1.20 13.54
N ILE A 200 -0.57 2.29 13.14
CA ILE A 200 -1.98 2.53 13.47
C ILE A 200 -2.86 1.43 12.89
N ALA A 201 -2.67 1.10 11.60
CA ALA A 201 -3.41 0.02 10.94
C ALA A 201 -3.14 -1.34 11.60
N THR A 202 -1.91 -1.57 12.07
CA THR A 202 -1.54 -2.79 12.80
C THR A 202 -2.25 -2.89 14.14
N VAL A 203 -2.34 -1.79 14.90
CA VAL A 203 -3.06 -1.72 16.17
C VAL A 203 -4.55 -1.99 15.95
N GLU A 204 -5.16 -1.27 15.01
CA GLU A 204 -6.56 -1.46 14.63
C GLU A 204 -6.87 -2.91 14.27
N ARG A 205 -6.08 -3.49 13.37
CA ARG A 205 -6.20 -4.89 12.99
C ARG A 205 -6.13 -5.81 14.20
N ALA A 206 -5.12 -5.66 15.05
CA ALA A 206 -4.92 -6.55 16.19
C ALA A 206 -6.08 -6.48 17.18
N GLU A 207 -6.57 -5.28 17.48
CA GLU A 207 -7.64 -5.08 18.45
C GLU A 207 -8.99 -5.60 17.93
N LYS A 208 -9.33 -5.33 16.67
CA LYS A 208 -10.55 -5.88 16.04
C LYS A 208 -10.50 -7.41 15.91
N GLN A 209 -9.35 -7.98 15.57
CA GLN A 209 -9.17 -9.43 15.54
C GLN A 209 -9.36 -10.06 16.94
N ILE A 210 -8.94 -9.38 18.00
CA ILE A 210 -9.17 -9.84 19.38
C ILE A 210 -10.67 -9.84 19.72
N ILE A 211 -11.41 -8.79 19.34
CA ILE A 211 -12.87 -8.72 19.54
C ILE A 211 -13.55 -9.91 18.85
N LEU A 212 -13.27 -10.11 17.56
CA LEU A 212 -13.83 -11.21 16.76
C LEU A 212 -13.49 -12.59 17.34
N ALA A 213 -12.23 -12.81 17.72
CA ALA A 213 -11.81 -14.08 18.30
C ALA A 213 -12.51 -14.37 19.64
N ARG A 214 -12.75 -13.35 20.48
CA ARG A 214 -13.47 -13.52 21.75
C ARG A 214 -14.92 -13.94 21.52
N HIS A 215 -15.63 -13.32 20.57
CA HIS A 215 -17.00 -13.71 20.22
C HIS A 215 -17.06 -15.07 19.53
N GLY A 216 -16.07 -15.40 18.69
CA GLY A 216 -15.90 -16.74 18.14
C GLY A 216 -15.79 -17.81 19.24
N LEU A 217 -15.04 -17.55 20.31
CA LEU A 217 -14.96 -18.45 21.47
C LEU A 217 -16.31 -18.54 22.22
N ARG A 218 -17.06 -17.44 22.34
CA ARG A 218 -18.41 -17.47 22.93
C ARG A 218 -19.37 -18.33 22.12
N LEU A 219 -19.28 -18.31 20.79
CA LEU A 219 -20.09 -19.19 19.93
C LEU A 219 -19.80 -20.67 20.19
N LEU A 220 -18.52 -21.03 20.34
CA LEU A 220 -18.13 -22.42 20.62
C LEU A 220 -18.66 -22.93 21.97
N GLN A 221 -18.87 -22.05 22.95
CA GLN A 221 -19.46 -22.42 24.25
C GLN A 221 -20.93 -22.85 24.16
N LEU A 222 -21.61 -22.60 23.03
CA LEU A 222 -22.99 -23.02 22.79
C LEU A 222 -23.10 -24.48 22.35
N LEU A 223 -21.98 -25.13 22.03
CA LEU A 223 -21.92 -26.51 21.59
C LEU A 223 -21.69 -27.43 22.78
N ASP A 224 -22.62 -28.35 23.02
CA ASP A 224 -22.46 -29.40 24.03
C ASP A 224 -21.58 -30.54 23.49
N ASP A 225 -20.40 -30.68 24.07
CA ASP A 225 -19.41 -31.70 23.71
C ASP A 225 -19.57 -33.01 24.51
N THR A 226 -20.60 -33.12 25.35
CA THR A 226 -20.89 -34.33 26.14
C THR A 226 -21.08 -35.53 25.20
N PRO A 227 -20.31 -36.62 25.38
CA PRO A 227 -20.47 -37.83 24.58
C PRO A 227 -21.84 -38.48 24.80
N VAL A 228 -22.48 -38.90 23.72
CA VAL A 228 -23.76 -39.62 23.78
C VAL A 228 -23.52 -41.13 23.68
N VAL A 229 -24.20 -41.87 24.55
CA VAL A 229 -24.19 -43.35 24.52
C VAL A 229 -24.85 -43.84 23.22
N PRO A 230 -24.26 -44.80 22.49
CA PRO A 230 -24.87 -45.34 21.28
C PRO A 230 -26.32 -45.80 21.51
N GLY A 231 -27.24 -45.33 20.66
CA GLY A 231 -28.67 -45.60 20.77
C GLY A 231 -29.48 -44.52 21.48
N ASN A 232 -28.84 -43.59 22.19
CA ASN A 232 -29.52 -42.41 22.75
C ASN A 232 -29.51 -41.25 21.73
N ALA A 233 -30.57 -40.45 21.74
CA ALA A 233 -30.62 -39.19 20.98
C ALA A 233 -29.90 -38.07 21.74
N ARG A 234 -29.30 -37.14 21.00
CA ARG A 234 -28.80 -35.88 21.57
C ARG A 234 -29.98 -35.01 22.04
N PRO A 235 -29.79 -34.17 23.07
CA PRO A 235 -30.75 -33.12 23.41
C PRO A 235 -31.01 -32.19 22.21
N ARG A 236 -32.21 -31.60 22.17
CA ARG A 236 -32.57 -30.63 21.13
C ARG A 236 -31.71 -29.37 21.28
N TYR A 237 -31.31 -28.79 20.15
CA TYR A 237 -30.60 -27.52 20.12
C TYR A 237 -31.55 -26.34 20.38
N GLU A 238 -31.24 -25.49 21.37
CA GLU A 238 -32.05 -24.32 21.76
C GLU A 238 -31.28 -22.99 21.71
N ASN A 239 -29.97 -23.02 21.44
CA ASN A 239 -29.10 -21.85 21.56
C ASN A 239 -29.08 -20.92 20.33
N ALA A 240 -29.93 -21.16 19.32
CA ALA A 240 -29.92 -20.41 18.05
C ALA A 240 -30.14 -18.89 18.24
N SER A 241 -31.00 -18.52 19.20
CA SER A 241 -31.26 -17.11 19.52
C SER A 241 -30.04 -16.44 20.18
N GLN A 242 -29.37 -17.17 21.08
CA GLN A 242 -28.15 -16.72 21.74
C GLN A 242 -26.98 -16.60 20.77
N ALA A 243 -26.84 -17.53 19.82
CA ALA A 243 -25.80 -17.48 18.79
C ALA A 243 -25.93 -16.22 17.91
N ARG A 244 -27.17 -15.86 17.52
CA ARG A 244 -27.45 -14.60 16.81
C ARG A 244 -27.12 -13.38 17.66
N GLN A 245 -27.45 -13.40 18.94
CA GLN A 245 -27.13 -12.28 19.82
C GLN A 245 -25.61 -12.07 19.95
N ILE A 246 -24.81 -13.13 19.98
CA ILE A 246 -23.33 -13.02 20.00
C ILE A 246 -22.81 -12.31 18.76
N LEU A 247 -23.41 -12.52 17.58
CA LEU A 247 -23.02 -11.78 16.38
C LEU A 247 -23.38 -10.30 16.46
N ASN A 248 -24.57 -9.97 16.99
CA ASN A 248 -24.96 -8.58 17.20
C ASN A 248 -24.00 -7.88 18.19
N ASP A 249 -23.65 -8.56 19.30
CA ASP A 249 -22.65 -8.06 20.26
C ASP A 249 -21.29 -7.81 19.58
N ALA A 250 -20.86 -8.70 18.68
CA ALA A 250 -19.61 -8.55 17.93
C ALA A 250 -19.66 -7.35 16.99
N GLU A 251 -20.77 -7.14 16.29
CA GLU A 251 -20.98 -5.99 15.42
C GLU A 251 -20.95 -4.67 16.21
N ASP A 252 -21.62 -4.62 17.35
CA ASP A 252 -21.66 -3.44 18.21
C ASP A 252 -20.28 -3.13 18.82
N ASP A 253 -19.56 -4.14 19.32
CA ASP A 253 -18.20 -3.97 19.84
C ASP A 253 -17.23 -3.46 18.74
N LEU A 254 -17.38 -3.94 17.49
CA LEU A 254 -16.59 -3.47 16.35
C LEU A 254 -16.94 -2.02 15.98
N LYS A 255 -18.23 -1.64 16.02
CA LYS A 255 -18.68 -0.27 15.77
C LYS A 255 -18.22 0.70 16.84
N ASP A 256 -18.14 0.24 18.08
CA ASP A 256 -17.72 1.05 19.23
C ASP A 256 -16.20 1.15 19.35
N TRP A 257 -15.45 0.28 18.66
CA TRP A 257 -14.00 0.34 18.66
C TRP A 257 -13.48 1.72 18.21
N ARG A 258 -12.54 2.26 18.99
CA ARG A 258 -11.83 3.51 18.70
C ARG A 258 -10.35 3.31 18.97
N LEU A 259 -9.51 3.99 18.21
CA LEU A 259 -8.08 4.00 18.46
C LEU A 259 -7.80 4.60 19.86
N PRO A 260 -6.97 3.97 20.70
CA PRO A 260 -6.64 4.48 22.03
C PRO A 260 -6.09 5.91 22.01
N ASP A 261 -6.64 6.75 22.90
CA ASP A 261 -6.18 8.13 23.09
C ASP A 261 -4.69 8.15 23.44
N GLY A 262 -3.94 9.06 22.80
CA GLY A 262 -2.52 9.28 23.07
C GLY A 262 -1.55 8.67 22.06
N LEU A 263 -1.97 7.71 21.23
CA LEU A 263 -1.13 7.14 20.16
C LEU A 263 -0.73 8.15 19.08
N LEU A 264 -1.53 9.22 18.94
CA LEU A 264 -1.36 10.27 17.93
C LEU A 264 -0.90 11.61 18.51
N SER A 265 -0.53 11.66 19.79
CA SER A 265 -0.14 12.90 20.48
C SER A 265 0.93 13.64 19.67
N THR A 266 0.49 14.67 18.96
CA THR A 266 1.35 15.54 18.18
C THR A 266 1.88 16.60 19.13
N GLU A 267 2.79 16.20 20.01
CA GLU A 267 3.63 17.18 20.70
C GLU A 267 4.76 17.59 19.73
N GLY A 268 4.74 18.85 19.31
CA GLY A 268 5.84 19.48 18.59
C GLY A 268 5.55 19.82 17.13
N SER A 269 4.69 20.81 16.89
CA SER A 269 4.70 21.62 15.66
C SER A 269 4.28 23.05 15.99
N GLU A 270 5.00 23.68 16.90
CA GLU A 270 5.06 25.14 16.99
C GLU A 270 6.30 25.60 16.20
N ASP A 271 6.04 26.52 15.27
CA ASP A 271 6.94 27.46 14.60
C ASP A 271 8.04 26.96 13.66
N GLY A 272 7.71 27.02 12.36
CA GLY A 272 8.65 26.98 11.25
C GLY A 272 8.02 27.47 9.95
N ASN A 273 7.43 28.66 9.96
CA ASN A 273 6.96 29.37 8.76
C ASN A 273 8.14 29.64 7.81
N PHE A 274 8.44 28.71 6.91
CA PHE A 274 9.32 28.97 5.77
C PHE A 274 8.45 29.36 4.58
N THR A 275 8.31 30.68 4.41
CA THR A 275 7.73 31.31 3.23
C THR A 275 8.52 30.93 1.97
N THR A 276 7.95 30.08 1.12
CA THR A 276 8.38 29.92 -0.28
C THR A 276 7.85 31.07 -1.12
N ALA A 277 8.55 32.21 -1.06
CA ALA A 277 8.43 33.25 -2.07
C ALA A 277 9.35 32.88 -3.26
N GLY A 278 8.76 32.71 -4.46
CA GLY A 278 9.50 32.78 -5.71
C GLY A 278 9.30 31.61 -6.68
N GLN A 279 8.14 31.52 -7.32
CA GLN A 279 8.06 31.15 -8.74
C GLN A 279 6.75 31.67 -9.33
N SER A 280 6.82 32.89 -9.85
CA SER A 280 5.81 33.52 -10.70
C SER A 280 5.90 32.94 -12.12
N THR A 281 4.88 32.19 -12.52
CA THR A 281 4.62 31.80 -13.91
C THR A 281 4.11 33.03 -14.69
N PRO A 282 4.59 33.33 -15.91
CA PRO A 282 4.09 34.46 -16.69
C PRO A 282 2.68 34.17 -17.22
N ARG A 283 1.71 34.94 -16.76
CA ARG A 283 0.32 34.94 -17.24
C ARG A 283 0.26 35.70 -18.57
N GLN A 284 -0.05 35.01 -19.66
CA GLN A 284 -0.28 35.62 -20.98
C GLN A 284 -1.42 36.65 -20.90
N THR A 285 -1.10 37.86 -21.33
CA THR A 285 -1.97 39.01 -21.55
C THR A 285 -3.03 38.72 -22.61
N GLN A 286 -4.28 38.52 -22.19
CA GLN A 286 -5.44 38.63 -23.07
C GLN A 286 -6.14 39.96 -22.78
N ARG A 287 -5.99 40.90 -23.72
CA ARG A 287 -6.60 42.23 -23.68
C ARG A 287 -8.13 42.10 -23.80
N GLN A 288 -8.83 42.64 -22.81
CA GLN A 288 -10.26 42.96 -22.90
C GLN A 288 -10.47 44.19 -23.79
N ARG A 289 -11.46 44.13 -24.68
CA ARG A 289 -12.19 45.30 -25.19
C ARG A 289 -13.68 45.02 -25.06
N SER A 290 -14.38 45.96 -24.44
CA SER A 290 -15.82 46.00 -24.18
C SER A 290 -16.62 46.47 -25.43
N PRO A 291 -17.97 46.41 -25.43
CA PRO A 291 -18.80 46.05 -26.59
C PRO A 291 -19.47 47.23 -27.32
N LYS A 292 -19.99 46.97 -28.53
CA LYS A 292 -21.14 47.69 -29.14
C LYS A 292 -21.74 46.89 -30.32
N SER A 293 -23.06 46.67 -30.27
CA SER A 293 -23.95 46.21 -31.37
C SER A 293 -24.24 47.34 -32.38
N PRO A 294 -25.17 47.21 -33.35
CA PRO A 294 -25.37 46.17 -34.38
C PRO A 294 -25.47 46.77 -35.81
N ASP A 295 -25.21 45.97 -36.85
CA ASP A 295 -25.72 46.13 -38.23
C ASP A 295 -25.41 44.78 -38.92
N GLY A 296 -26.26 44.11 -39.69
CA GLY A 296 -27.28 44.59 -40.60
C GLY A 296 -26.96 44.00 -41.98
N GLY A 297 -27.63 42.90 -42.36
CA GLY A 297 -27.89 42.60 -43.79
C GLY A 297 -27.22 41.37 -44.44
N SER A 298 -28.11 40.61 -45.12
CA SER A 298 -27.89 39.79 -46.33
C SER A 298 -27.23 38.41 -46.17
N VAL A 299 -27.98 37.29 -46.12
CA VAL A 299 -28.65 36.56 -47.23
C VAL A 299 -27.64 35.91 -48.21
N THR A 300 -27.54 34.56 -48.18
CA THR A 300 -27.94 33.62 -49.26
C THR A 300 -27.47 32.19 -49.00
N GLY A 301 -28.40 31.22 -49.18
CA GLY A 301 -28.18 29.84 -49.65
C GLY A 301 -27.56 28.85 -48.65
N GLY A 302 -28.08 27.67 -48.38
CA GLY A 302 -29.10 26.86 -49.05
C GLY A 302 -28.71 25.38 -48.85
N ALA A 303 -29.71 24.50 -48.75
CA ALA A 303 -29.62 23.02 -48.76
C ALA A 303 -29.06 22.37 -47.46
N GLN A 304 -29.54 21.23 -46.97
CA GLN A 304 -30.76 20.45 -47.14
C GLN A 304 -30.68 19.31 -46.09
N ASN A 305 -31.83 18.96 -45.53
CA ASN A 305 -32.29 17.59 -45.28
C ASN A 305 -31.92 16.79 -44.00
N GLY A 306 -32.96 16.12 -43.48
CA GLY A 306 -32.95 15.00 -42.53
C GLY A 306 -32.96 15.44 -41.06
N GLY A 307 -34.09 15.58 -40.36
CA GLY A 307 -35.09 14.53 -40.09
C GLY A 307 -34.61 13.70 -38.88
N GLY A 308 -35.31 13.54 -37.76
CA GLY A 308 -36.63 13.90 -37.29
C GLY A 308 -36.85 13.11 -35.98
N GLY A 309 -37.78 13.56 -35.13
CA GLY A 309 -38.39 12.71 -34.09
C GLY A 309 -37.97 13.00 -32.65
N VAL A 310 -38.59 14.02 -32.08
CA VAL A 310 -38.74 14.24 -30.63
C VAL A 310 -39.95 13.46 -30.12
N ALA A 311 -39.83 13.08 -28.85
CA ALA A 311 -40.81 12.63 -27.88
C ALA A 311 -42.29 12.99 -28.06
N GLU A 312 -43.15 12.10 -27.53
CA GLU A 312 -44.28 12.33 -26.60
C GLU A 312 -45.04 10.99 -26.51
N GLY A 313 -45.62 10.50 -25.42
CA GLY A 313 -45.97 11.07 -24.12
C GLY A 313 -47.22 10.32 -23.61
N LYS A 314 -47.40 10.26 -22.28
CA LYS A 314 -48.66 9.95 -21.55
C LYS A 314 -49.24 8.52 -21.69
N ALA A 315 -50.00 7.92 -20.75
CA ALA A 315 -50.50 8.22 -19.40
C ALA A 315 -51.00 6.87 -18.81
N ALA A 316 -50.87 6.62 -17.51
CA ALA A 316 -51.94 6.47 -16.51
C ALA A 316 -53.05 5.40 -16.75
N GLU A 317 -53.09 4.37 -15.89
CA GLU A 317 -54.27 3.78 -15.19
C GLU A 317 -53.79 2.57 -14.35
N ILE A 318 -53.88 2.56 -13.01
CA ILE A 318 -55.00 2.11 -12.14
C ILE A 318 -55.46 0.67 -12.42
N GLY A 319 -55.34 -0.21 -11.42
CA GLY A 319 -56.22 -1.38 -11.29
C GLY A 319 -55.62 -2.59 -10.57
N ALA A 320 -56.04 -2.76 -9.30
CA ALA A 320 -56.07 -3.98 -8.46
C ALA A 320 -54.74 -4.67 -8.09
#